data_AF-A0A2A9NR86-F1
#
_entry.id   AF-A0A2A9NR86-F1
#
_cell.length_a   1.000
_cell.length_b   1.000
_cell.length_c   1.000
_cell.angle_alpha   90.00
_cell.angle_beta   90.00
_cell.angle_gamma   90.00
#
_symmetry.space_group_name_H-M   'P 1'
#
loop_
_entity.id
_entity.type
_entity.pdbx_description
1 polymer ?
#
loop_
_entity_poly.entity_id
_entity_poly.type
_entity_poly.pdbx_seq_one_letter_code
_entity_poly.pdbx_strand_id
1 'polypeptide(L)'
;MSSPIQRSTESPSSNDTDKEEVVEKKMTMEERRAKLEQLKKKFAVSSRENRASLIEETTKAKLSARETARLERQRKLAETLREKIEAEERGEDVERAKNWEWTIEENDNWEKKLARKKRRADFEFHDDAQAARRRYKKDLDLIKPDLEAYNKQKEAALGLAPGTLTTFDPSSSMQAMTVTEQQRLASESLYRDANTLVYGDNKPSEDAIDRMVSKINKDIDKKGKFSRKRLNEDEGDITYINERNRVFNKKIARYYDKYTAEIRASFERGTAL
;
A
#
# COMPACT_ATOMS: atom_id res chain seq x y z
N MET A 1 -43.00 -12.92 5.51
CA MET A 1 -43.85 -13.75 6.40
C MET A 1 -42.97 -14.28 7.51
N SER A 2 -43.16 -13.74 8.72
CA SER A 2 -42.43 -14.08 9.93
C SER A 2 -43.20 -15.14 10.71
N SER A 3 -42.52 -16.17 11.23
CA SER A 3 -42.97 -17.01 12.35
C SER A 3 -41.91 -18.06 12.74
N PRO A 4 -41.94 -18.55 14.00
CA PRO A 4 -40.77 -18.70 14.87
C PRO A 4 -40.44 -20.15 15.25
N ILE A 5 -39.21 -20.38 15.72
CA ILE A 5 -38.73 -21.70 16.16
C ILE A 5 -39.08 -21.92 17.64
N GLN A 6 -39.79 -23.03 17.88
CA GLN A 6 -40.36 -23.47 19.14
C GLN A 6 -39.28 -24.00 20.12
N ARG A 7 -39.49 -23.73 21.41
CA ARG A 7 -38.72 -24.23 22.54
C ARG A 7 -39.46 -25.44 23.13
N SER A 8 -38.90 -26.64 23.00
CA SER A 8 -39.43 -27.86 23.62
C SER A 8 -38.88 -28.01 25.04
N THR A 9 -39.80 -28.18 25.98
CA THR A 9 -39.59 -28.48 27.40
C THR A 9 -39.61 -29.99 27.61
N GLU A 10 -38.55 -30.55 28.21
CA GLU A 10 -38.64 -31.84 28.89
C GLU A 10 -38.05 -31.69 30.30
N SER A 11 -38.89 -32.02 31.26
CA SER A 11 -38.60 -32.12 32.69
C SER A 11 -38.24 -33.56 33.04
N PRO A 12 -37.41 -33.78 34.09
CA PRO A 12 -37.54 -35.01 34.88
C PRO A 12 -37.92 -34.72 36.34
N SER A 13 -38.81 -35.59 36.81
CA SER A 13 -39.40 -35.73 38.14
C SER A 13 -38.40 -36.22 39.21
N SER A 14 -38.63 -35.75 40.44
CA SER A 14 -38.24 -36.30 41.77
C SER A 14 -38.66 -37.77 41.94
N ASN A 15 -38.16 -38.64 42.83
CA ASN A 15 -37.34 -38.57 44.05
C ASN A 15 -36.92 -40.04 44.32
N ASP A 16 -35.72 -40.33 44.83
CA ASP A 16 -35.63 -41.04 46.11
C ASP A 16 -34.23 -40.95 46.73
N THR A 17 -34.28 -40.95 48.05
CA THR A 17 -33.27 -40.77 49.09
C THR A 17 -31.92 -41.47 48.88
N ASP A 18 -30.86 -40.67 48.80
CA ASP A 18 -29.70 -40.82 49.69
C ASP A 18 -29.22 -39.43 50.10
N LYS A 19 -29.38 -39.10 51.39
CA LYS A 19 -28.81 -37.91 52.00
C LYS A 19 -27.32 -38.14 52.16
N GLU A 20 -26.55 -37.93 51.11
CA GLU A 20 -25.13 -37.58 51.27
C GLU A 20 -25.04 -36.07 51.51
N GLU A 21 -24.66 -35.71 52.73
CA GLU A 21 -24.26 -34.36 53.10
C GLU A 21 -23.12 -33.91 52.17
N VAL A 22 -23.44 -33.11 51.15
CA VAL A 22 -22.42 -32.34 50.42
C VAL A 22 -21.99 -31.20 51.34
N VAL A 23 -21.10 -31.54 52.26
CA VAL A 23 -20.29 -30.59 53.01
C VAL A 23 -19.62 -29.68 51.97
N GLU A 24 -19.98 -28.40 51.93
CA GLU A 24 -19.19 -27.38 51.23
C GLU A 24 -17.79 -27.33 51.87
N LYS A 25 -16.90 -28.24 51.45
CA LYS A 25 -15.47 -28.15 51.75
C LYS A 25 -14.99 -26.87 51.10
N LYS A 26 -14.83 -25.82 51.91
CA LYS A 26 -14.15 -24.59 51.53
C LYS A 26 -12.74 -24.98 51.08
N MET A 27 -12.54 -25.10 49.77
CA MET A 27 -11.26 -25.41 49.13
C MET A 27 -10.16 -24.61 49.86
N THR A 28 -9.10 -25.30 50.29
CA THR A 28 -8.02 -24.65 51.04
C THR A 28 -7.41 -23.53 50.19
N MET A 29 -6.81 -22.51 50.82
CA MET A 29 -6.25 -21.36 50.08
C MET A 29 -5.21 -21.79 49.02
N GLU A 30 -4.52 -22.89 49.28
CA GLU A 30 -3.54 -23.49 48.37
C GLU A 30 -4.21 -24.15 47.16
N GLU A 31 -5.29 -24.91 47.36
CA GLU A 31 -6.07 -25.51 46.26
C GLU A 31 -6.72 -24.44 45.37
N ARG A 32 -7.19 -23.33 45.97
CA ARG A 32 -7.71 -22.17 45.22
C ARG A 32 -6.63 -21.50 44.39
N ARG A 33 -5.42 -21.33 44.94
CA ARG A 33 -4.26 -20.79 44.21
C ARG A 33 -3.84 -21.71 43.07
N ALA A 34 -3.75 -23.02 43.30
CA ALA A 34 -3.43 -24.01 42.27
C ALA A 34 -4.46 -24.02 41.13
N LYS A 35 -5.76 -23.93 41.46
CA LYS A 35 -6.84 -23.83 40.47
C LYS A 35 -6.76 -22.52 39.66
N LEU A 36 -6.41 -21.39 40.30
CA LEU A 36 -6.18 -20.12 39.59
C LEU A 36 -4.95 -20.18 38.68
N GLU A 37 -3.86 -20.83 39.09
CA GLU A 37 -2.70 -21.04 38.22
C GLU A 37 -3.01 -21.92 37.02
N GLN A 38 -3.79 -22.98 37.20
CA GLN A 38 -4.29 -23.80 36.11
C GLN A 38 -5.16 -23.00 35.15
N LEU A 39 -6.05 -22.14 35.66
CA LEU A 39 -6.87 -21.24 34.84
C LEU A 39 -6.01 -20.21 34.09
N LYS A 40 -5.01 -19.62 34.73
CA LYS A 40 -4.06 -18.70 34.08
C LYS A 40 -3.26 -19.39 32.99
N LYS A 41 -2.81 -20.63 33.21
CA LYS A 41 -2.12 -21.45 32.18
C LYS A 41 -3.06 -21.75 31.02
N LYS A 42 -4.30 -22.17 31.28
CA LYS A 42 -5.31 -22.41 30.23
C LYS A 42 -5.61 -21.15 29.44
N PHE A 43 -5.74 -20.00 30.10
CA PHE A 43 -5.98 -18.71 29.45
C PHE A 43 -4.78 -18.26 28.60
N ALA A 44 -3.55 -18.49 29.07
CA ALA A 44 -2.34 -18.20 28.30
C ALA A 44 -2.23 -19.10 27.05
N VAL A 45 -2.58 -20.39 27.19
CA VAL A 45 -2.60 -21.33 26.07
C VAL A 45 -3.67 -20.94 25.05
N SER A 46 -4.92 -20.73 25.48
CA SER A 46 -6.00 -20.36 24.56
C SER A 46 -5.77 -19.00 23.88
N SER A 47 -5.21 -18.02 24.59
CA SER A 47 -4.85 -16.73 24.00
C SER A 47 -3.75 -16.87 22.94
N ARG A 48 -2.77 -17.74 23.17
CA ARG A 48 -1.71 -18.05 22.18
C ARG A 48 -2.27 -18.79 20.98
N GLU A 49 -3.13 -19.79 21.19
CA GLU A 49 -3.77 -20.57 20.13
C GLU A 49 -4.70 -19.70 19.28
N ASN A 50 -5.51 -18.84 19.90
CA ASN A 50 -6.37 -17.88 19.18
C ASN A 50 -5.55 -16.87 18.36
N ARG A 51 -4.39 -16.43 18.89
CA ARG A 51 -3.49 -15.57 18.13
C ARG A 51 -2.83 -16.31 16.97
N ALA A 52 -2.43 -17.57 17.19
CA ALA A 52 -1.83 -18.41 16.16
C ALA A 52 -2.83 -18.70 15.04
N SER A 53 -4.07 -19.10 15.36
CA SER A 53 -5.12 -19.35 14.38
C SER A 53 -5.47 -18.09 13.57
N LEU A 54 -5.56 -16.93 14.21
CA LEU A 54 -5.79 -15.66 13.51
C LEU A 54 -4.63 -15.29 12.56
N ILE A 55 -3.38 -15.57 12.94
CA ILE A 55 -2.22 -15.40 12.05
C ILE A 55 -2.27 -16.42 10.91
N GLU A 56 -2.64 -17.66 11.17
CA GLU A 56 -2.78 -18.69 10.14
C GLU A 56 -3.89 -18.38 9.14
N GLU A 57 -5.04 -17.89 9.60
CA GLU A 57 -6.15 -17.49 8.73
C GLU A 57 -5.76 -16.29 7.85
N THR A 58 -5.13 -15.27 8.44
CA THR A 58 -4.67 -14.10 7.67
C THR A 58 -3.55 -14.47 6.69
N THR A 59 -2.68 -15.43 7.02
CA THR A 59 -1.65 -15.91 6.10
C THR A 59 -2.26 -16.80 4.99
N LYS A 60 -3.17 -17.72 5.31
CA LYS A 60 -3.92 -18.53 4.33
C LYS A 60 -4.75 -17.65 3.39
N ALA A 61 -5.44 -16.62 3.88
CA ALA A 61 -6.19 -15.68 3.06
C ALA A 61 -5.27 -14.92 2.08
N LYS A 62 -4.09 -14.47 2.54
CA LYS A 62 -3.09 -13.82 1.68
C LYS A 62 -2.51 -14.78 0.62
N LEU A 63 -2.26 -16.03 0.99
CA LEU A 63 -1.78 -17.07 0.07
C LEU A 63 -2.87 -17.40 -0.97
N SER A 64 -4.12 -17.56 -0.54
CA SER A 64 -5.26 -17.80 -1.43
C SER A 64 -5.44 -16.66 -2.44
N ALA A 65 -5.40 -15.39 -2.01
CA ALA A 65 -5.47 -14.25 -2.93
C ALA A 65 -4.31 -14.21 -3.94
N ARG A 66 -3.11 -14.65 -3.53
CA ARG A 66 -1.95 -14.77 -4.42
C ARG A 66 -2.08 -15.94 -5.39
N GLU A 67 -2.63 -17.06 -4.93
CA GLU A 67 -2.89 -18.26 -5.72
C GLU A 67 -3.99 -18.04 -6.74
N THR A 68 -5.10 -17.39 -6.36
CA THR A 68 -6.17 -17.00 -7.29
C THR A 68 -5.64 -16.08 -8.38
N ALA A 69 -4.84 -15.06 -8.03
CA ALA A 69 -4.21 -14.18 -9.02
C ALA A 69 -3.15 -14.89 -9.90
N ARG A 70 -2.52 -15.97 -9.41
CA ARG A 70 -1.64 -16.82 -10.21
C ARG A 70 -2.45 -17.68 -11.18
N LEU A 71 -3.50 -18.31 -10.70
CA LEU A 71 -4.41 -19.13 -11.51
C LEU A 71 -5.11 -18.29 -12.57
N GLU A 72 -5.56 -17.09 -12.25
CA GLU A 72 -6.15 -16.16 -13.22
C GLU A 72 -5.15 -15.78 -14.32
N ARG A 73 -3.89 -15.50 -13.96
CA ARG A 73 -2.83 -15.26 -14.97
C ARG A 73 -2.55 -16.48 -15.83
N GLN A 74 -2.56 -17.68 -15.25
CA GLN A 74 -2.41 -18.93 -16.00
C GLN A 74 -3.60 -19.19 -16.94
N ARG A 75 -4.82 -18.92 -16.48
CA ARG A 75 -6.05 -19.02 -17.30
C ARG A 75 -6.01 -18.04 -18.46
N LYS A 76 -5.76 -16.75 -18.20
CA LYS A 76 -5.60 -15.73 -19.26
C LYS A 76 -4.51 -16.11 -20.25
N LEU A 77 -3.36 -16.61 -19.78
CA LEU A 77 -2.30 -17.08 -20.67
C LEU A 77 -2.78 -18.25 -21.53
N ALA A 78 -3.45 -19.24 -20.93
CA ALA A 78 -4.01 -20.37 -21.67
C ALA A 78 -5.05 -19.93 -22.71
N GLU A 79 -5.95 -19.00 -22.35
CA GLU A 79 -6.93 -18.39 -23.26
C GLU A 79 -6.22 -17.69 -24.44
N THR A 80 -5.24 -16.82 -24.18
CA THR A 80 -4.50 -16.14 -25.25
C THR A 80 -3.72 -17.09 -26.16
N LEU A 81 -3.22 -18.21 -25.63
CA LEU A 81 -2.56 -19.23 -26.44
C LEU A 81 -3.57 -20.02 -27.28
N ARG A 82 -4.75 -20.35 -26.72
CA ARG A 82 -5.82 -21.02 -27.47
C ARG A 82 -6.34 -20.13 -28.58
N GLU A 83 -6.64 -18.86 -28.30
CA GLU A 83 -7.06 -17.89 -29.31
C GLU A 83 -6.02 -17.74 -30.43
N LYS A 84 -4.72 -17.74 -30.07
CA LYS A 84 -3.65 -17.70 -31.06
C LYS A 84 -3.64 -18.95 -31.94
N ILE A 85 -3.78 -20.14 -31.36
CA ILE A 85 -3.86 -21.40 -32.11
C ILE A 85 -5.09 -21.42 -33.02
N GLU A 86 -6.27 -21.05 -32.51
CA GLU A 86 -7.52 -21.02 -33.28
C GLU A 86 -7.48 -20.00 -34.43
N ALA A 87 -6.75 -18.91 -34.27
CA ALA A 87 -6.53 -17.93 -35.33
C ALA A 87 -5.48 -18.39 -36.35
N GLU A 88 -4.42 -19.08 -35.92
CA GLU A 88 -3.47 -19.74 -36.82
C GLU A 88 -4.16 -20.84 -37.66
N GLU A 89 -5.07 -21.63 -37.07
CA GLU A 89 -5.90 -22.63 -37.77
C GLU A 89 -6.89 -21.99 -38.75
N ARG A 90 -7.46 -20.82 -38.42
CA ARG A 90 -8.32 -20.04 -39.32
C ARG A 90 -7.55 -19.23 -40.38
N GLY A 91 -6.22 -19.13 -40.26
CA GLY A 91 -5.38 -18.30 -41.13
C GLY A 91 -5.59 -16.79 -40.95
N GLU A 92 -6.09 -16.36 -39.79
CA GLU A 92 -6.32 -14.95 -39.45
C GLU A 92 -5.10 -14.33 -38.74
N ASP A 93 -4.78 -13.07 -39.05
CA ASP A 93 -3.71 -12.32 -38.37
C ASP A 93 -4.21 -11.76 -37.02
N VAL A 94 -3.89 -12.46 -35.94
CA VAL A 94 -4.26 -12.13 -34.56
C VAL A 94 -3.87 -10.71 -34.17
N GLU A 95 -2.69 -10.27 -34.58
CA GLU A 95 -2.16 -8.96 -34.19
C GLU A 95 -2.90 -7.84 -34.93
N ARG A 96 -3.34 -8.09 -36.17
CA ARG A 96 -4.23 -7.18 -36.89
C ARG A 96 -5.58 -7.05 -36.20
N ALA A 97 -6.21 -8.14 -35.79
CA ALA A 97 -7.50 -8.10 -35.09
C ALA A 97 -7.39 -7.30 -33.77
N LYS A 98 -6.36 -7.57 -32.96
CA LYS A 98 -6.09 -6.81 -31.73
C LYS A 98 -5.81 -5.32 -31.97
N ASN A 99 -5.09 -4.98 -33.04
CA ASN A 99 -4.82 -3.59 -33.39
C ASN A 99 -6.10 -2.83 -33.78
N TRP A 100 -7.12 -3.52 -34.31
CA TRP A 100 -8.42 -2.93 -34.62
C TRP A 100 -9.28 -2.69 -33.37
N GLU A 101 -9.05 -3.45 -32.30
CA GLU A 101 -9.72 -3.26 -31.01
C GLU A 101 -9.23 -2.02 -30.27
N TRP A 102 -8.02 -1.54 -30.59
CA TRP A 102 -7.48 -0.33 -29.95
C TRP A 102 -8.15 0.92 -30.48
N THR A 103 -8.84 1.61 -29.56
CA THR A 103 -9.36 2.94 -29.85
C THR A 103 -8.23 3.96 -29.90
N ILE A 104 -8.44 5.06 -30.64
CA ILE A 104 -7.47 6.16 -30.74
C ILE A 104 -7.13 6.72 -29.35
N GLU A 105 -8.14 6.84 -28.47
CA GLU A 105 -7.97 7.35 -27.11
C GLU A 105 -7.11 6.41 -26.23
N GLU A 106 -7.29 5.10 -26.37
CA GLU A 106 -6.48 4.11 -25.68
C GLU A 106 -5.03 4.13 -26.16
N ASN A 107 -4.81 4.24 -27.47
CA ASN A 107 -3.46 4.37 -28.03
C ASN A 107 -2.78 5.65 -27.52
N ASP A 108 -3.46 6.80 -27.55
CA ASP A 108 -2.92 8.07 -27.03
C ASP A 108 -2.56 7.98 -25.56
N ASN A 109 -3.41 7.34 -24.75
CA ASN A 109 -3.15 7.14 -23.32
C ASN A 109 -1.97 6.18 -23.09
N TRP A 110 -1.84 5.16 -23.93
CA TRP A 110 -0.72 4.23 -23.91
C TRP A 110 0.61 4.91 -24.26
N GLU A 111 0.63 5.72 -25.33
CA GLU A 111 1.80 6.50 -25.73
C GLU A 111 2.20 7.50 -24.64
N LYS A 112 1.23 8.23 -24.05
CA LYS A 112 1.48 9.10 -22.89
C LYS A 112 2.11 8.34 -21.72
N LYS A 113 1.65 7.11 -21.46
CA LYS A 113 2.20 6.25 -20.41
C LYS A 113 3.62 5.80 -20.71
N LEU A 114 3.91 5.40 -21.95
CA LEU A 114 5.26 5.03 -22.41
C LEU A 114 6.21 6.22 -22.33
N ALA A 115 5.82 7.39 -22.83
CA ALA A 115 6.60 8.62 -22.75
C ALA A 115 6.90 9.00 -21.29
N ARG A 116 5.90 8.91 -20.41
CA ARG A 116 6.07 9.13 -18.96
C ARG A 116 7.02 8.10 -18.33
N LYS A 117 6.99 6.84 -18.77
CA LYS A 117 7.91 5.78 -18.32
C LYS A 117 9.34 6.05 -18.79
N LYS A 118 9.53 6.42 -20.06
CA LYS A 118 10.83 6.78 -20.64
C LYS A 118 11.46 7.96 -19.88
N ARG A 119 10.70 9.02 -19.61
CA ARG A 119 11.16 10.15 -18.80
C ARG A 119 11.56 9.77 -17.38
N ARG A 120 10.93 8.75 -16.79
CA ARG A 120 11.26 8.27 -15.43
C ARG A 120 12.42 7.28 -15.39
N ALA A 121 12.75 6.66 -16.51
CA ALA A 121 13.90 5.77 -16.63
C ALA A 121 15.22 6.55 -16.65
N ASP A 122 15.16 7.88 -16.79
CA ASP A 122 16.32 8.74 -16.64
C ASP A 122 16.69 8.92 -15.16
N PHE A 123 17.79 8.26 -14.78
CA PHE A 123 18.38 8.31 -13.44
C PHE A 123 19.56 9.28 -13.34
N GLU A 124 19.89 9.98 -14.43
CA GLU A 124 20.98 10.94 -14.42
C GLU A 124 20.66 12.12 -13.49
N PHE A 125 21.71 12.65 -12.87
CA PHE A 125 21.62 13.82 -12.03
C PHE A 125 22.12 15.02 -12.83
N HIS A 126 21.24 16.00 -13.07
CA HIS A 126 21.59 17.25 -13.75
C HIS A 126 21.72 18.41 -12.76
N ASP A 127 20.68 18.65 -11.97
CA ASP A 127 20.60 19.73 -10.99
C ASP A 127 19.66 19.36 -9.83
N ASP A 128 19.86 19.99 -8.68
CA ASP A 128 19.06 19.82 -7.48
C ASP A 128 17.60 20.26 -7.69
N ALA A 129 17.36 21.35 -8.44
CA ALA A 129 15.99 21.78 -8.73
C ALA A 129 15.25 20.76 -9.60
N GLN A 130 15.95 20.17 -10.58
CA GLN A 130 15.40 19.14 -11.44
C GLN A 130 15.13 17.84 -10.66
N ALA A 131 16.03 17.45 -9.75
CA ALA A 131 15.85 16.32 -8.84
C ALA A 131 14.67 16.54 -7.88
N ALA A 132 14.53 17.73 -7.30
CA ALA A 132 13.40 18.10 -6.44
C ALA A 132 12.07 18.05 -7.19
N ARG A 133 12.01 18.61 -8.41
CA ARG A 133 10.83 18.55 -9.28
C ARG A 133 10.44 17.10 -9.62
N ARG A 134 11.41 16.23 -9.91
CA ARG A 134 11.16 14.79 -10.16
C ARG A 134 10.56 14.10 -8.93
N ARG A 135 11.10 14.38 -7.75
CA ARG A 135 10.57 13.85 -6.47
C ARG A 135 9.15 14.35 -6.21
N TYR A 136 8.91 15.65 -6.32
CA TYR A 136 7.58 16.24 -6.15
C TYR A 136 6.55 15.64 -7.11
N LYS A 137 6.85 15.51 -8.40
CA LYS A 137 5.95 14.86 -9.37
C LYS A 137 5.65 13.41 -8.99
N LYS A 138 6.63 12.66 -8.48
CA LYS A 138 6.42 11.29 -8.02
C LYS A 138 5.54 11.23 -6.77
N ASP A 139 5.68 12.19 -5.86
CA ASP A 139 4.84 12.28 -4.67
C ASP A 139 3.40 12.62 -5.02
N LEU A 140 3.17 13.53 -5.98
CA LEU A 140 1.83 13.82 -6.52
C LEU A 140 1.12 12.57 -7.04
N ASP A 141 1.87 11.66 -7.68
CA ASP A 141 1.31 10.40 -8.18
C ASP A 141 0.91 9.42 -7.06
N LEU A 142 1.52 9.54 -5.88
CA LEU A 142 1.28 8.68 -4.73
C LEU A 142 0.21 9.25 -3.79
N ILE A 143 -0.07 10.55 -3.88
CA ILE A 143 -1.10 11.21 -3.09
C ILE A 143 -2.47 10.75 -3.62
N LYS A 144 -3.27 10.19 -2.72
CA LYS A 144 -4.67 9.85 -2.96
C LYS A 144 -5.53 10.80 -2.13
N PRO A 145 -6.16 11.82 -2.74
CA PRO A 145 -7.04 12.74 -2.03
C PRO A 145 -8.25 12.01 -1.46
N ASP A 146 -8.67 12.42 -0.28
CA ASP A 146 -9.93 11.98 0.32
C ASP A 146 -11.06 12.86 -0.23
N LEU A 147 -11.74 12.36 -1.27
CA LEU A 147 -12.79 13.11 -1.96
C LEU A 147 -14.04 13.30 -1.09
N GLU A 148 -14.33 12.37 -0.18
CA GLU A 148 -15.51 12.47 0.68
C GLU A 148 -15.33 13.59 1.72
N ALA A 149 -14.17 13.65 2.38
CA ALA A 149 -13.86 14.71 3.31
C ALA A 149 -13.84 16.08 2.62
N TYR A 150 -13.26 16.15 1.42
CA TYR A 150 -13.26 17.37 0.60
C TYR A 150 -14.69 17.79 0.20
N ASN A 151 -15.52 16.85 -0.23
CA ASN A 151 -16.89 17.13 -0.64
C ASN A 151 -17.74 17.61 0.55
N LYS A 152 -17.58 17.03 1.75
CA LYS A 152 -18.27 17.51 2.96
C LYS A 152 -17.89 18.96 3.31
N GLN A 153 -16.60 19.29 3.21
CA GLN A 153 -16.13 20.68 3.41
C GLN A 153 -16.69 21.62 2.34
N LYS A 154 -16.76 21.15 1.09
CA LYS A 154 -17.31 21.90 -0.03
C LYS A 154 -18.82 22.13 0.08
N GLU A 155 -19.58 21.12 0.51
CA GLU A 155 -21.02 21.23 0.78
C GLU A 155 -21.29 22.28 1.85
N ALA A 156 -20.56 22.22 2.98
CA ALA A 156 -20.69 23.19 4.06
C ALA A 156 -20.35 24.63 3.63
N ALA A 157 -19.29 24.79 2.84
CA ALA A 157 -18.87 26.09 2.31
C ALA A 157 -19.86 26.68 1.31
N LEU A 158 -20.48 25.84 0.48
CA LEU A 158 -21.47 26.26 -0.52
C LEU A 158 -22.90 26.30 0.04
N GLY A 159 -23.10 25.91 1.31
CA GLY A 159 -24.42 25.87 1.94
C GLY A 159 -25.34 24.77 1.40
N LEU A 160 -24.79 23.73 0.77
CA LEU A 160 -25.55 22.58 0.27
C LEU A 160 -25.90 21.65 1.44
N ALA A 161 -27.01 20.91 1.28
CA ALA A 161 -27.38 19.88 2.23
C ALA A 161 -26.31 18.76 2.25
N PRO A 162 -25.98 18.21 3.43
CA PRO A 162 -24.97 17.17 3.55
C PRO A 162 -25.34 15.95 2.72
N GLY A 163 -24.41 15.46 1.90
CA GLY A 163 -24.60 14.31 1.03
C GLY A 163 -24.96 14.64 -0.42
N THR A 164 -25.27 15.89 -0.74
CA THR A 164 -25.62 16.34 -2.12
C THR A 164 -24.54 16.01 -3.15
N LEU A 165 -23.27 16.10 -2.78
CA LEU A 165 -22.11 15.92 -3.67
C LEU A 165 -21.49 14.52 -3.53
N THR A 166 -21.85 13.77 -2.49
CA THR A 166 -21.39 12.39 -2.29
C THR A 166 -22.37 11.34 -2.82
N THR A 167 -23.68 11.65 -2.84
CA THR A 167 -24.72 10.76 -3.41
C THR A 167 -25.21 11.32 -4.74
N PHE A 168 -25.10 10.52 -5.81
CA PHE A 168 -25.67 10.87 -7.11
C PHE A 168 -27.16 10.50 -7.11
N ASP A 169 -28.02 11.50 -6.94
CA ASP A 169 -29.46 11.35 -7.12
C ASP A 169 -29.88 12.05 -8.44
N PRO A 170 -30.28 11.29 -9.48
CA PRO A 170 -30.67 11.85 -10.77
C PRO A 170 -31.97 12.66 -10.73
N SER A 171 -32.75 12.58 -9.63
CA SER A 171 -33.97 13.38 -9.45
C SER A 171 -33.74 14.69 -8.70
N SER A 172 -32.57 14.88 -8.10
CA SER A 172 -32.23 16.10 -7.37
C SER A 172 -31.86 17.22 -8.34
N SER A 173 -32.85 18.03 -8.73
CA SER A 173 -32.60 19.29 -9.43
C SER A 173 -31.78 20.20 -8.52
N MET A 174 -30.57 20.60 -8.95
CA MET A 174 -29.77 21.63 -8.29
C MET A 174 -30.51 22.97 -8.33
N GLN A 175 -31.43 23.17 -7.39
CA GLN A 175 -32.12 24.43 -7.25
C GLN A 175 -31.17 25.38 -6.50
N ALA A 176 -30.67 26.38 -7.20
CA ALA A 176 -29.84 27.43 -6.64
C ALA A 176 -30.65 28.17 -5.56
N MET A 177 -30.41 27.80 -4.30
CA MET A 177 -30.92 28.54 -3.15
C MET A 177 -30.28 29.92 -3.14
N THR A 178 -31.02 30.91 -2.63
CA THR A 178 -30.50 32.25 -2.38
C THR A 178 -29.31 32.18 -1.42
N VAL A 179 -28.12 32.54 -1.90
CA VAL A 179 -26.87 32.49 -1.12
C VAL A 179 -26.96 33.52 -0.01
N THR A 180 -27.00 33.08 1.25
CA THR A 180 -26.93 34.00 2.40
C THR A 180 -25.54 34.64 2.47
N GLU A 181 -25.40 35.83 3.05
CA GLU A 181 -24.09 36.50 3.21
C GLU A 181 -23.07 35.59 3.92
N GLN A 182 -23.54 34.78 4.88
CA GLN A 182 -22.72 33.78 5.58
C GLN A 182 -22.24 32.67 4.66
N GLN A 183 -23.09 32.18 3.75
CA GLN A 183 -22.69 31.19 2.74
C GLN A 183 -21.73 31.81 1.72
N ARG A 184 -21.88 33.09 1.37
CA ARG A 184 -20.94 33.79 0.49
C ARG A 184 -19.55 33.87 1.13
N LEU A 185 -19.48 34.29 2.39
CA LEU A 185 -18.23 34.31 3.16
C LEU A 185 -17.63 32.92 3.37
N ALA A 186 -18.46 31.88 3.55
CA ALA A 186 -18.02 30.49 3.66
C ALA A 186 -17.56 29.89 2.31
N SER A 187 -18.09 30.37 1.18
CA SER A 187 -17.65 29.96 -0.15
C SER A 187 -16.33 30.64 -0.53
N GLU A 188 -16.21 31.94 -0.26
CA GLU A 188 -14.94 32.68 -0.30
C GLU A 188 -13.95 32.04 0.68
N SER A 189 -14.46 31.53 1.82
CA SER A 189 -13.89 30.55 2.76
C SER A 189 -12.97 29.49 2.17
N LEU A 190 -13.58 28.77 1.24
CA LEU A 190 -13.05 27.58 0.62
C LEU A 190 -12.15 27.93 -0.57
N TYR A 191 -12.55 28.94 -1.34
CA TYR A 191 -11.84 29.42 -2.53
C TYR A 191 -11.08 30.71 -2.22
N ARG A 192 -10.14 30.62 -1.26
CA ARG A 192 -9.28 31.74 -0.84
C ARG A 192 -8.39 32.18 -2.00
N ASP A 193 -8.25 33.50 -2.17
CA ASP A 193 -7.31 34.12 -3.11
C ASP A 193 -6.04 34.58 -2.39
N ALA A 194 -5.01 34.97 -3.13
CA ALA A 194 -3.75 35.51 -2.61
C ALA A 194 -3.95 36.72 -1.67
N ASN A 195 -5.06 37.46 -1.82
CA ASN A 195 -5.38 38.64 -1.01
C ASN A 195 -6.24 38.35 0.22
N THR A 196 -6.64 37.09 0.45
CA THR A 196 -7.48 36.76 1.59
C THR A 196 -6.68 36.77 2.90
N LEU A 197 -7.05 37.64 3.85
CA LEU A 197 -6.31 37.88 5.10
C LEU A 197 -6.44 36.76 6.15
N VAL A 198 -7.34 35.79 5.94
CA VAL A 198 -7.57 34.68 6.87
C VAL A 198 -6.48 33.62 6.70
N TYR A 199 -5.49 33.62 7.59
CA TYR A 199 -4.36 32.69 7.61
C TYR A 199 -4.16 32.11 9.02
N GLY A 200 -3.98 30.80 9.12
CA GLY A 200 -3.64 30.12 10.39
C GLY A 200 -4.79 29.51 11.17
N ASP A 201 -6.03 29.60 10.68
CA ASP A 201 -7.22 29.06 11.38
C ASP A 201 -7.38 27.53 11.23
N ASN A 202 -6.69 26.90 10.29
CA ASN A 202 -6.80 25.47 10.03
C ASN A 202 -6.07 24.65 11.11
N LYS A 203 -6.85 23.93 11.91
CA LYS A 203 -6.36 22.92 12.86
C LYS A 203 -6.63 21.54 12.25
N PRO A 204 -5.64 20.90 11.59
CA PRO A 204 -5.84 19.60 10.97
C PRO A 204 -6.16 18.53 12.01
N SER A 205 -6.96 17.55 11.63
CA SER A 205 -7.23 16.36 12.47
C SER A 205 -5.95 15.56 12.72
N GLU A 206 -5.87 14.87 13.86
CA GLU A 206 -4.74 13.99 14.21
C GLU A 206 -4.44 12.98 13.10
N ASP A 207 -5.47 12.35 12.51
CA ASP A 207 -5.32 11.43 11.38
C ASP A 207 -4.64 12.04 10.14
N ALA A 208 -4.79 13.35 9.92
CA ALA A 208 -4.13 14.04 8.81
C ALA A 208 -2.66 14.29 9.12
N ILE A 209 -2.35 14.61 10.37
CA ILE A 209 -0.98 14.76 10.88
C ILE A 209 -0.26 13.41 10.78
N ASP A 210 -0.88 12.32 11.21
CA ASP A 210 -0.30 10.97 11.16
C ASP A 210 0.01 10.52 9.73
N ARG A 211 -0.89 10.80 8.77
CA ARG A 211 -0.65 10.55 7.35
C ARG A 211 0.58 11.30 6.84
N MET A 212 0.74 12.57 7.23
CA MET A 212 1.87 13.41 6.86
C MET A 212 3.18 12.91 7.49
N VAL A 213 3.19 12.59 8.78
CA VAL A 213 4.35 12.03 9.49
C VAL A 213 4.76 10.67 8.90
N SER A 214 3.79 9.80 8.61
CA SER A 214 4.05 8.51 7.94
C SER A 214 4.74 8.70 6.58
N LYS A 215 4.31 9.70 5.81
CA LYS A 215 4.92 10.05 4.51
C LYS A 215 6.36 10.56 4.68
N ILE A 216 6.60 11.43 5.66
CA ILE A 216 7.95 11.95 5.96
C ILE A 216 8.90 10.82 6.35
N ASN A 217 8.49 9.93 7.24
CA ASN A 217 9.31 8.79 7.66
C ASN A 217 9.67 7.88 6.47
N LYS A 218 8.71 7.60 5.58
CA LYS A 218 8.96 6.85 4.34
C LYS A 218 9.98 7.54 3.43
N ASP A 219 9.98 8.87 3.38
CA ASP A 219 10.93 9.62 2.55
C ASP A 219 12.33 9.69 3.16
N ILE A 220 12.43 9.76 4.49
CA ILE A 220 13.70 9.59 5.22
C ILE A 220 14.30 8.21 4.91
N ASP A 221 13.49 7.14 4.99
CA ASP A 221 13.94 5.79 4.67
C ASP A 221 14.42 5.65 3.22
N LYS A 222 13.69 6.22 2.26
CA LYS A 222 14.10 6.24 0.84
C LYS A 222 15.41 7.00 0.65
N LYS A 223 15.60 8.13 1.35
CA LYS A 223 16.83 8.92 1.30
C LYS A 223 18.00 8.13 1.85
N GLY A 224 17.83 7.44 2.98
CA GLY A 224 18.86 6.56 3.56
C GLY A 224 19.26 5.42 2.61
N LYS A 225 18.30 4.86 1.87
CA LYS A 225 18.52 3.78 0.91
C LYS A 225 18.95 4.25 -0.49
N PHE A 226 19.20 5.54 -0.70
CA PHE A 226 19.58 6.08 -2.01
C PHE A 226 20.97 5.61 -2.45
N SER A 227 21.93 5.57 -1.50
CA SER A 227 23.26 4.97 -1.73
C SER A 227 23.25 3.53 -1.23
N ARG A 228 23.40 2.56 -2.14
CA ARG A 228 23.42 1.13 -1.81
C ARG A 228 24.81 0.56 -2.08
N LYS A 229 25.32 -0.29 -1.17
CA LYS A 229 26.54 -1.09 -1.43
C LYS A 229 26.28 -2.00 -2.64
N ARG A 230 27.19 -2.03 -3.60
CA ARG A 230 27.11 -2.97 -4.73
C ARG A 230 27.66 -4.33 -4.26
N LEU A 231 27.01 -5.43 -4.66
CA LEU A 231 27.37 -6.77 -4.23
C LEU A 231 28.78 -7.17 -4.73
N ASN A 232 29.09 -6.78 -5.96
CA ASN A 232 30.35 -7.12 -6.66
C ASN A 232 31.58 -6.34 -6.16
N GLU A 233 31.48 -5.59 -5.05
CA GLU A 233 32.61 -4.82 -4.52
C GLU A 233 33.60 -5.66 -3.71
N ASP A 234 33.20 -6.86 -3.27
CA ASP A 234 34.03 -7.74 -2.43
C ASP A 234 34.68 -8.89 -3.24
N GLU A 235 34.35 -9.01 -4.54
CA GLU A 235 34.84 -10.05 -5.45
C GLU A 235 35.89 -9.45 -6.40
N GLY A 236 37.13 -9.32 -5.92
CA GLY A 236 38.26 -8.83 -6.71
C GLY A 236 39.53 -8.61 -5.90
N ASP A 237 40.64 -8.34 -6.60
CA ASP A 237 41.92 -8.09 -5.96
C ASP A 237 41.88 -6.83 -5.07
N ILE A 238 42.31 -7.00 -3.82
CA ILE A 238 42.29 -5.94 -2.81
C ILE A 238 43.46 -4.99 -3.08
N THR A 239 43.17 -3.87 -3.76
CA THR A 239 44.15 -2.83 -4.09
C THR A 239 44.30 -1.74 -3.01
N TYR A 240 43.72 -1.93 -1.83
CA TYR A 240 43.65 -0.91 -0.78
C TYR A 240 44.01 -1.45 0.60
N ILE A 241 44.57 -0.57 1.44
CA ILE A 241 44.96 -0.90 2.83
C ILE A 241 43.89 -0.45 3.83
N ASN A 242 43.17 0.66 3.56
CA ASN A 242 42.12 1.19 4.44
C ASN A 242 40.86 1.59 3.65
N GLU A 243 39.73 1.80 4.34
CA GLU A 243 38.44 2.13 3.69
C GLU A 243 38.49 3.46 2.93
N ARG A 244 39.23 4.45 3.45
CA ARG A 244 39.39 5.75 2.77
C ARG A 244 40.16 5.61 1.45
N ASN A 245 41.15 4.74 1.41
CA ASN A 245 41.94 4.37 0.23
C ASN A 245 41.06 3.59 -0.75
N ARG A 246 40.21 2.65 -0.28
CA ARG A 246 39.22 1.97 -1.13
C ARG A 246 38.31 2.96 -1.87
N VAL A 247 37.74 3.93 -1.13
CA VAL A 247 36.87 4.96 -1.72
C VAL A 247 37.64 5.86 -2.69
N PHE A 248 38.89 6.18 -2.38
CA PHE A 248 39.78 6.96 -3.24
C PHE A 248 40.11 6.20 -4.54
N ASN A 249 40.58 4.96 -4.46
CA ASN A 249 40.84 4.09 -5.61
C ASN A 249 39.58 3.92 -6.47
N LYS A 250 38.40 3.77 -5.86
CA LYS A 250 37.11 3.74 -6.58
C LYS A 250 36.74 5.07 -7.25
N LYS A 251 37.20 6.21 -6.72
CA LYS A 251 37.04 7.50 -7.38
C LYS A 251 37.97 7.56 -8.60
N ILE A 252 39.24 7.21 -8.44
CA ILE A 252 40.22 7.16 -9.54
C ILE A 252 39.74 6.23 -10.64
N ALA A 253 39.29 5.03 -10.28
CA ALA A 253 38.81 4.04 -11.23
C ALA A 253 37.67 4.57 -12.13
N ARG A 254 36.73 5.33 -11.56
CA ARG A 254 35.62 5.94 -12.32
C ARG A 254 36.08 6.91 -13.42
N TYR A 255 37.20 7.60 -13.24
CA TYR A 255 37.69 8.59 -14.20
C TYR A 255 38.76 8.02 -15.13
N TYR A 256 39.65 7.18 -14.62
CA TYR A 256 40.87 6.78 -15.32
C TYR A 256 40.83 5.38 -15.92
N ASP A 257 39.98 4.46 -15.44
CA ASP A 257 39.95 3.07 -15.96
C ASP A 257 39.69 2.99 -17.45
N LYS A 258 38.89 3.92 -17.99
CA LYS A 258 38.63 4.02 -19.43
C LYS A 258 39.92 4.24 -20.24
N TYR A 259 40.92 4.91 -19.66
CA TYR A 259 42.16 5.28 -20.33
C TYR A 259 43.34 4.38 -19.93
N THR A 260 43.27 3.70 -18.79
CA THR A 260 44.36 2.84 -18.26
C THR A 260 44.10 1.35 -18.44
N ALA A 261 43.04 0.96 -19.15
CA ALA A 261 42.68 -0.44 -19.40
C ALA A 261 43.81 -1.25 -20.05
N GLU A 262 44.49 -0.67 -21.05
CA GLU A 262 45.62 -1.33 -21.73
C GLU A 262 46.81 -1.55 -20.80
N ILE A 263 47.14 -0.54 -19.99
CA ILE A 263 48.22 -0.60 -19.00
C ILE A 263 47.92 -1.70 -17.98
N ARG A 264 46.67 -1.78 -17.49
CA ARG A 264 46.21 -2.83 -16.56
C ARG A 264 46.34 -4.22 -17.18
N ALA A 265 45.85 -4.41 -18.41
CA ALA A 265 45.95 -5.67 -19.12
C ALA A 265 47.41 -6.08 -19.40
N SER A 266 48.33 -5.12 -19.61
CA SER A 266 49.76 -5.42 -19.75
C SER A 266 50.41 -5.83 -18.43
N PHE A 267 50.00 -5.25 -17.29
CA PHE A 267 50.43 -5.73 -15.97
C PHE A 267 49.92 -7.14 -15.68
N GLU A 268 48.65 -7.43 -16.00
CA GLU A 268 48.06 -8.77 -15.84
C GLU A 268 48.70 -9.81 -16.77
N ARG A 269 49.16 -9.39 -17.96
CA ARG A 269 49.90 -10.24 -18.91
C ARG A 269 51.40 -10.36 -18.62
N GLY A 270 51.91 -9.75 -17.55
CA GLY A 270 53.31 -9.89 -17.14
C GLY A 270 54.29 -8.97 -17.88
N THR A 271 53.94 -7.69 -18.07
CA THR A 271 54.84 -6.61 -18.56
C THR A 271 55.57 -6.92 -19.88
N ALA A 272 54.99 -7.77 -20.72
CA ALA A 272 55.45 -7.93 -22.09
C ALA A 272 54.90 -6.75 -22.93
N LEU A 273 55.81 -5.85 -23.33
CA LEU A 273 55.57 -4.81 -24.34
C LEU A 273 55.36 -5.45 -25.71
#